data_AF-A0A545SI01-F1
#
_entry.id   AF-A0A545SI01-F1
#
_cell.length_a   1.000
_cell.length_b   1.000
_cell.length_c   1.000
_cell.angle_alpha   90.00
_cell.angle_beta   90.00
_cell.angle_gamma   90.00
#
_symmetry.space_group_name_H-M   'P 1'
#
loop_
_entity.id
_entity.type
_entity.pdbx_description
1 polymer ?
#
loop_
_entity_poly.entity_id
_entity_poly.type
_entity_poly.pdbx_seq_one_letter_code
_entity_poly.pdbx_strand_id
1 'polypeptide(L)'
;MELEVTWSRVIRVWWSYIWRNLIAIIVSMIIGGIVGGIIGVVMGSFGASEEDIKMIAGIAGAIIGLMISIVPMKMILGMNFGEFRLVLLSNENKKDI
;
A
#
# COMPACT_ATOMS: atom_id res chain seq x y z
N MET A 1 -24.26 -10.69 -14.77
CA MET A 1 -23.55 -10.77 -16.05
C MET A 1 -22.12 -10.34 -15.82
N GLU A 2 -21.15 -11.16 -16.21
CA GLU A 2 -19.74 -10.79 -16.18
C GLU A 2 -19.48 -9.73 -17.27
N LEU A 3 -18.60 -8.79 -16.95
CA LEU A 3 -18.31 -7.66 -17.82
C LEU A 3 -16.97 -7.87 -18.50
N GLU A 4 -16.92 -7.71 -19.82
CA GLU A 4 -15.65 -7.77 -20.56
C GLU A 4 -14.64 -6.73 -20.05
N VAL A 5 -13.37 -7.12 -19.99
CA VAL A 5 -12.26 -6.26 -19.57
C VAL A 5 -11.88 -5.35 -20.74
N THR A 6 -12.62 -4.26 -20.91
CA THR A 6 -12.31 -3.25 -21.94
C THR A 6 -11.27 -2.25 -21.45
N TRP A 7 -10.49 -1.67 -22.36
CA TRP A 7 -9.49 -0.66 -22.03
C TRP A 7 -10.05 0.55 -21.28
N SER A 8 -11.28 0.97 -21.60
CA SER A 8 -11.95 2.07 -20.88
C SER A 8 -12.16 1.74 -19.39
N ARG A 9 -12.54 0.49 -19.07
CA ARG A 9 -12.70 0.02 -17.68
C ARG A 9 -11.35 -0.12 -16.99
N VAL A 10 -10.35 -0.66 -17.68
CA VAL A 10 -8.98 -0.79 -17.16
C VAL A 10 -8.42 0.57 -16.75
N ILE A 11 -8.53 1.59 -17.60
CA ILE A 11 -8.03 2.94 -17.31
C ILE A 11 -8.73 3.54 -16.08
N ARG A 12 -10.05 3.36 -15.93
CA ARG A 12 -10.79 3.84 -14.75
C ARG A 12 -10.30 3.18 -13.46
N VAL A 13 -10.10 1.87 -13.46
CA VAL A 13 -9.59 1.12 -12.30
C VAL A 13 -8.15 1.52 -12.00
N TRP A 14 -7.30 1.60 -13.01
CA TRP A 14 -5.89 1.98 -12.88
C TRP A 14 -5.72 3.42 -12.34
N TRP A 15 -6.52 4.36 -12.84
CA TRP A 15 -6.50 5.74 -12.36
C TRP A 15 -6.92 5.85 -10.90
N SER A 16 -7.95 5.08 -10.52
CA SER A 16 -8.39 4.94 -9.14
C SER A 16 -7.28 4.37 -8.24
N TYR A 17 -6.50 3.41 -8.74
CA TYR A 17 -5.33 2.87 -8.04
C TYR A 17 -4.21 3.87 -7.87
N ILE A 18 -3.85 4.60 -8.94
CA ILE A 18 -2.76 5.55 -8.92
C ILE A 18 -2.93 6.60 -7.83
N TRP A 19 -4.08 7.27 -7.74
CA TRP A 19 -4.25 8.35 -6.77
C TRP A 19 -4.15 7.86 -5.32
N ARG A 20 -4.72 6.68 -5.04
CA ARG A 20 -4.64 6.07 -3.72
C ARG A 20 -3.22 5.63 -3.39
N ASN A 21 -2.51 5.11 -4.38
CA ASN A 21 -1.11 4.74 -4.22
C ASN A 21 -0.20 5.96 -3.99
N LEU A 22 -0.44 7.08 -4.69
CA LEU A 22 0.28 8.33 -4.46
C LEU A 22 0.07 8.85 -3.02
N ILE A 23 -1.18 8.81 -2.53
CA ILE A 23 -1.48 9.18 -1.14
C ILE A 23 -0.77 8.22 -0.16
N ALA A 24 -0.80 6.92 -0.43
CA ALA A 24 -0.12 5.92 0.38
C ALA A 24 1.40 6.15 0.43
N ILE A 25 2.03 6.53 -0.68
CA ILE A 25 3.46 6.88 -0.73
C ILE A 25 3.73 8.09 0.17
N ILE A 26 2.93 9.16 0.07
CA ILE A 26 3.10 10.36 0.90
C ILE A 26 2.98 10.01 2.39
N VAL A 27 1.94 9.24 2.75
CA VAL A 27 1.74 8.78 4.13
C VAL A 27 2.92 7.92 4.60
N SER A 28 3.42 7.02 3.75
CA SER A 28 4.59 6.20 4.05
C SER A 28 5.85 7.03 4.24
N MET A 29 6.05 8.09 3.44
CA MET A 29 7.21 8.98 3.60
C MET A 29 7.15 9.74 4.92
N ILE A 30 5.98 10.22 5.31
CA ILE A 30 5.80 10.93 6.60
C ILE A 30 6.08 9.98 7.77
N ILE A 31 5.43 8.81 7.78
CA ILE A 31 5.60 7.83 8.86
C ILE A 31 7.04 7.31 8.89
N GLY A 32 7.60 6.95 7.73
CA GLY A 32 8.98 6.52 7.60
C GLY A 32 9.98 7.57 8.05
N GLY A 33 9.74 8.85 7.73
CA GLY A 33 10.57 9.97 8.17
C GLY A 33 10.53 10.17 9.69
N ILE A 34 9.34 10.09 10.30
CA ILE A 34 9.19 10.16 11.77
C ILE A 34 9.92 9.00 12.44
N VAL A 35 9.68 7.77 11.97
CA VAL A 35 10.32 6.57 12.54
C VAL A 35 11.83 6.59 12.34
N GLY A 36 12.30 6.96 11.15
CA GLY A 36 13.73 7.12 10.85
C GLY A 36 14.38 8.20 11.70
N GLY A 37 13.70 9.32 11.95
CA GLY A 37 14.16 10.37 12.85
C GLY A 37 14.32 9.88 14.29
N ILE A 38 13.34 9.13 14.80
CA ILE A 38 13.40 8.52 16.14
C ILE A 38 14.58 7.54 16.22
N ILE A 39 14.74 6.66 15.22
CA ILE A 39 15.87 5.72 15.13
C ILE A 39 17.20 6.49 15.15
N GLY A 40 17.30 7.56 14.36
CA GLY A 40 18.50 8.39 14.29
C GLY A 40 18.86 9.04 15.62
N VAL A 41 17.88 9.61 16.34
CA VAL A 41 18.12 10.22 17.67
C VAL A 41 18.53 9.17 18.69
N VAL A 42 17.82 8.05 18.75
CA VAL A 42 18.09 6.99 19.73
C VAL A 42 19.46 6.37 19.46
N MET A 43 19.71 5.86 18.26
CA MET A 43 20.97 5.19 17.94
C MET A 43 22.16 6.15 17.94
N GLY A 44 21.96 7.38 17.45
CA GLY A 44 22.99 8.42 17.51
C GLY A 44 23.40 8.75 18.95
N SER A 45 22.46 8.72 19.91
CA SER A 45 22.78 8.93 21.32
C SER A 45 23.64 7.82 21.94
N PHE A 46 23.63 6.62 21.36
CA PHE A 46 24.50 5.50 21.74
C PHE A 46 25.82 5.44 20.96
N GLY A 47 26.11 6.43 20.11
CA GLY A 47 27.33 6.49 19.31
C GLY A 47 27.34 5.51 18.13
N ALA A 48 26.18 5.06 17.66
CA ALA A 48 26.09 4.21 16.47
C ALA A 48 26.62 4.96 15.23
N SER A 49 27.18 4.20 14.29
CA SER A 49 27.67 4.78 13.03
C SER A 49 26.51 5.27 12.16
N GLU A 50 26.75 6.27 11.29
CA GLU A 50 25.75 6.72 10.33
C GLU A 50 25.28 5.61 9.38
N GLU A 51 26.17 4.66 9.07
CA GLU A 51 25.88 3.53 8.20
C GLU A 51 24.86 2.59 8.84
N ASP A 52 25.07 2.23 10.11
CA ASP A 52 24.13 1.38 10.88
C ASP A 52 22.76 2.05 11.01
N ILE A 53 22.75 3.36 11.29
CA ILE A 53 21.51 4.15 11.40
C ILE A 53 20.75 4.15 10.07
N LYS A 54 21.43 4.43 8.95
CA LYS A 54 20.81 4.43 7.61
C LYS A 54 20.30 3.06 7.23
N MET A 55 21.04 2.00 7.55
CA MET A 55 20.63 0.62 7.30
C MET A 55 19.34 0.28 8.06
N ILE A 56 19.32 0.51 9.37
CA ILE A 56 18.17 0.16 10.22
C ILE A 56 16.95 1.03 9.91
N ALA A 57 17.15 2.34 9.73
CA ALA A 57 16.08 3.24 9.32
C ALA A 57 15.53 2.88 7.92
N GLY A 58 16.40 2.47 6.99
CA GLY A 58 16.01 2.00 5.67
C GLY A 58 15.16 0.73 5.70
N ILE A 59 15.56 -0.27 6.50
CA ILE A 59 14.79 -1.50 6.71
C ILE A 59 13.42 -1.18 7.34
N ALA A 60 13.39 -0.34 8.37
CA ALA A 60 12.15 0.08 9.02
C ALA A 60 11.22 0.82 8.04
N GLY A 61 11.77 1.75 7.25
CA GLY A 61 11.04 2.46 6.20
C GLY A 61 10.47 1.54 5.13
N ALA A 62 11.23 0.52 4.70
CA ALA A 62 10.77 -0.47 3.74
C ALA A 62 9.60 -1.31 4.28
N ILE A 63 9.66 -1.74 5.54
CA ILE A 63 8.57 -2.47 6.20
C ILE A 63 7.31 -1.60 6.26
N ILE A 64 7.45 -0.33 6.67
CA ILE A 64 6.33 0.62 6.73
C ILE A 64 5.72 0.82 5.34
N GLY A 65 6.53 1.05 4.31
CA GLY A 65 6.06 1.22 2.94
C GLY A 65 5.31 0.00 2.42
N LEU A 66 5.84 -1.20 2.68
CA LEU A 66 5.19 -2.45 2.30
C LEU A 66 3.82 -2.60 2.99
N MET A 67 3.75 -2.35 4.30
CA MET A 67 2.51 -2.44 5.07
C MET A 67 1.45 -1.44 4.62
N ILE A 68 1.85 -0.24 4.21
CA ILE A 68 0.93 0.79 3.72
C ILE A 68 0.49 0.50 2.28
N SER A 69 1.34 -0.10 1.45
CA SER A 69 1.05 -0.41 0.04
C SER A 69 -0.17 -1.32 -0.17
N ILE A 70 -0.52 -2.15 0.82
CA ILE A 70 -1.70 -3.04 0.73
C ILE A 70 -3.03 -2.30 0.86
N VAL A 71 -3.02 -1.11 1.47
CA VAL A 71 -4.24 -0.34 1.76
C VAL A 71 -4.93 0.13 0.46
N PRO A 72 -4.24 0.77 -0.52
CA PRO A 72 -4.83 1.09 -1.82
C PRO A 72 -5.46 -0.12 -2.52
N MET A 73 -4.82 -1.28 -2.47
CA MET A 73 -5.32 -2.51 -3.08
C MET A 73 -6.66 -2.93 -2.45
N LYS A 74 -6.70 -3.02 -1.12
CA LYS A 74 -7.93 -3.35 -0.39
C LYS A 74 -9.06 -2.36 -0.64
N MET A 75 -8.76 -1.06 -0.78
CA MET A 75 -9.78 -0.03 -1.03
C MET A 75 -10.42 -0.13 -2.41
N ILE A 76 -9.71 -0.68 -3.39
CA ILE A 76 -10.19 -0.81 -4.78
C ILE A 76 -11.00 -2.08 -4.95
N LEU A 77 -10.62 -3.14 -4.26
CA LEU A 77 -11.42 -4.35 -4.13
C LEU A 77 -12.72 -4.00 -3.37
N GLY A 78 -13.86 -3.98 -4.07
CA GLY A 78 -15.14 -3.55 -3.51
C GLY A 78 -15.55 -2.12 -3.89
N MET A 79 -14.73 -1.38 -4.64
CA MET A 79 -15.08 -0.05 -5.11
C MET A 79 -16.18 -0.09 -6.18
N ASN A 80 -17.13 0.83 -6.08
CA ASN A 80 -18.17 1.06 -7.08
C ASN A 80 -17.72 2.14 -8.08
N PHE A 81 -17.66 1.78 -9.36
CA PHE A 81 -17.30 2.66 -10.48
C PHE A 81 -18.54 3.14 -11.27
N GLY A 82 -19.73 3.04 -10.67
CA GLY A 82 -21.02 3.40 -11.27
C GLY A 82 -21.55 2.31 -12.20
N GLU A 83 -20.87 2.09 -13.33
CA GLU A 83 -21.24 1.07 -14.31
C GLU A 83 -20.94 -0.37 -13.82
N PHE A 84 -19.97 -0.52 -12.93
CA PHE A 84 -19.52 -1.81 -12.41
C PHE A 84 -18.90 -1.66 -11.02
N ARG A 85 -18.77 -2.79 -10.31
CA ARG A 85 -18.02 -2.88 -9.05
C ARG A 85 -17.01 -4.01 -9.12
N LEU A 86 -15.86 -3.84 -8.48
CA LEU A 86 -14.89 -4.93 -8.35
C LEU A 86 -15.33 -5.84 -7.21
N VAL A 87 -15.52 -7.12 -7.49
CA VAL A 87 -15.91 -8.13 -6.51
C VAL A 87 -15.00 -9.34 -6.63
N LEU A 88 -14.72 -9.98 -5.50
CA LEU A 88 -14.07 -11.28 -5.46
C LEU A 88 -15.17 -12.33 -5.52
N LEU A 89 -15.11 -13.19 -6.53
CA LEU A 89 -15.97 -14.36 -6.63
C LEU A 89 -15.17 -15.58 -6.17
N SER A 90 -15.81 -16.43 -5.36
CA SER A 90 -15.22 -17.71 -4.99
C SER A 90 -15.22 -18.63 -6.20
N ASN A 91 -14.08 -19.24 -6.49
CA ASN A 91 -13.98 -20.30 -7.52
C ASN A 91 -14.59 -21.63 -7.02
N GLU A 92 -14.93 -21.73 -5.74
CA GLU A 92 -15.51 -22.92 -5.15
C GLU A 92 -17.03 -22.82 -5.10
N ASN A 93 -17.67 -23.82 -5.70
CA ASN A 93 -19.04 -24.21 -5.41
C ASN A 93 -19.05 -24.77 -3.97
N LYS A 94 -18.92 -23.87 -2.99
CA LYS A 94 -18.85 -24.22 -1.59
C LYS A 94 -20.23 -24.74 -1.20
N LYS A 95 -20.42 -26.06 -1.25
CA LYS A 95 -21.50 -26.73 -0.53
C LYS A 95 -21.24 -26.44 0.94
N ASP A 96 -22.04 -25.54 1.48
CA ASP A 96 -22.14 -25.29 2.91
C ASP A 96 -22.31 -26.65 3.63
N ILE A 97 -21.36 -26.95 4.51
CA ILE A 97 -21.55 -27.88 5.62
C ILE A 97 -21.71 -27.01 6.86
#